data_AF-A0A3S1B1Z9-F1
#
_entry.id   AF-A0A3S1B1Z9-F1
#
_cell.length_a   1.000
_cell.length_b   1.000
_cell.length_c   1.000
_cell.angle_alpha   90.00
_cell.angle_beta   90.00
_cell.angle_gamma   90.00
#
_symmetry.space_group_name_H-M   'P 1'
#
loop_
_entity.id
_entity.type
_entity.pdbx_description
1 polymer ?
#
loop_
_entity_poly.entity_id
_entity_poly.type
_entity_poly.pdbx_seq_one_letter_code
_entity_poly.pdbx_strand_id
1 'polypeptide(L)'
;GLLDHVTVLIGVAVNGEAKGGVIFQPYYNYEAGTGAPLGRCIWGLVGLGSYGFTREVPPANQNLITTTRSHSDWIVTEAVNSCEPTEIVRVGGAGHKVLLLIEGKVHAYVFASKGCKKWDTCAPEAVLCAIGGNLTDMLGNQILYHSSVQRRNAGGV
;
A
#
# COMPACT_ATOMS: atom_id res chain seq x y z
N GLY A 1 -16.63 -5.95 11.12
CA GLY A 1 -15.65 -5.03 10.48
C GLY A 1 -14.86 -5.82 9.45
N LEU A 2 -14.17 -5.16 8.52
CA LEU A 2 -13.26 -5.85 7.58
C LEU A 2 -11.92 -6.06 8.29
N LEU A 3 -11.76 -7.23 8.91
CA LEU A 3 -10.66 -7.52 9.82
C LEU A 3 -9.32 -7.70 9.09
N ASP A 4 -9.36 -8.31 7.91
CA ASP A 4 -8.22 -8.50 7.02
C ASP A 4 -7.62 -7.19 6.49
N HIS A 5 -8.35 -6.07 6.50
CA HIS A 5 -7.80 -4.77 6.12
C HIS A 5 -6.80 -4.21 7.16
N VAL A 6 -6.79 -4.77 8.38
CA VAL A 6 -5.91 -4.31 9.46
C VAL A 6 -4.48 -4.76 9.22
N THR A 7 -3.54 -3.82 9.28
CA THR A 7 -2.11 -4.07 9.16
C THR A 7 -1.34 -3.32 10.25
N VAL A 8 -0.24 -3.90 10.71
CA VAL A 8 0.77 -3.26 11.55
C VAL A 8 1.96 -2.94 10.67
N LEU A 9 2.43 -1.69 10.70
CA LEU A 9 3.45 -1.18 9.80
C LEU A 9 4.67 -0.73 10.60
N ILE A 10 5.83 -1.31 10.30
CA ILE A 10 7.12 -0.91 10.87
C ILE A 10 8.07 -0.61 9.71
N GLY A 11 8.36 0.67 9.49
CA GLY A 11 9.23 1.13 8.41
C GLY A 11 10.60 1.56 8.92
N VAL A 12 11.63 1.26 8.13
CA VAL A 12 13.02 1.65 8.38
C VAL A 12 13.48 2.57 7.26
N ALA A 13 13.77 3.82 7.62
CA ALA A 13 14.29 4.81 6.69
C ALA A 13 15.78 5.08 6.94
N VAL A 14 16.54 5.24 5.86
CA VAL A 14 17.96 5.61 5.89
C VAL A 14 18.15 6.80 4.94
N ASN A 15 18.83 7.85 5.40
CA ASN A 15 19.03 9.10 4.65
C ASN A 15 17.73 9.72 4.12
N GLY A 16 16.62 9.54 4.85
CA GLY A 16 15.32 10.08 4.48
C GLY A 16 14.55 9.26 3.45
N GLU A 17 15.04 8.09 3.05
CA GLU A 17 14.37 7.19 2.10
C GLU A 17 13.95 5.89 2.79
N ALA A 18 12.81 5.31 2.40
CA ALA A 18 12.38 4.00 2.88
C ALA A 18 13.29 2.91 2.32
N LYS A 19 13.96 2.14 3.21
CA LYS A 19 14.89 1.07 2.80
C LYS A 19 14.42 -0.32 3.22
N GLY A 20 13.74 -0.43 4.36
CA GLY A 20 13.21 -1.69 4.85
C GLY A 20 11.83 -1.52 5.47
N GLY A 21 11.04 -2.59 5.49
CA GLY A 21 9.69 -2.54 6.04
C GLY A 21 9.18 -3.90 6.45
N VAL A 22 8.35 -3.91 7.49
CA VAL A 22 7.53 -5.04 7.93
C VAL A 22 6.07 -4.62 7.90
N ILE A 23 5.24 -5.46 7.26
CA ILE A 23 3.79 -5.37 7.25
C ILE A 23 3.25 -6.66 7.85
N PHE A 24 2.68 -6.59 9.05
CA PHE A 24 2.00 -7.72 9.66
C PHE A 24 0.49 -7.57 9.46
N GLN A 25 -0.18 -8.61 8.95
CA GLN A 25 -1.63 -8.63 8.76
C GLN A 25 -2.25 -9.62 9.75
N PRO A 26 -2.72 -9.19 10.94
CA PRO A 26 -3.05 -10.09 12.05
C PRO A 26 -4.20 -11.06 11.75
N TYR A 27 -5.16 -10.60 10.96
CA TYR A 27 -6.38 -11.35 10.63
C TYR A 27 -6.31 -12.02 9.26
N TYR A 28 -5.12 -12.18 8.69
CA TYR A 28 -4.99 -13.04 7.51
C TYR A 28 -5.55 -14.44 7.82
N ASN A 29 -6.28 -15.03 6.86
CA ASN A 29 -7.00 -16.30 6.99
C ASN A 29 -8.14 -16.35 8.03
N TYR A 30 -8.67 -15.22 8.52
CA TYR A 30 -9.76 -15.25 9.51
C TYR A 30 -11.06 -15.93 9.02
N GLU A 31 -11.25 -16.05 7.69
CA GLU A 31 -12.40 -16.73 7.08
C GLU A 31 -12.06 -18.13 6.54
N ALA A 32 -10.82 -18.60 6.67
CA ALA A 32 -10.36 -19.87 6.09
C ALA A 32 -10.81 -21.13 6.87
N GLY A 33 -11.67 -20.97 7.89
CA GLY A 33 -12.20 -22.05 8.71
C GLY A 33 -11.36 -22.36 9.96
N THR A 34 -11.89 -23.24 10.79
CA THR A 34 -11.28 -23.64 12.06
C THR A 34 -9.97 -24.41 11.83
N GLY A 35 -8.87 -23.93 12.40
CA GLY A 35 -7.55 -24.57 12.33
C GLY A 35 -6.60 -23.97 11.30
N ALA A 36 -7.06 -23.03 10.47
CA ALA A 36 -6.15 -22.26 9.61
C ALA A 36 -5.26 -21.34 10.47
N PRO A 37 -3.95 -21.26 10.19
CA PRO A 37 -3.07 -20.35 10.91
C PRO A 37 -3.50 -18.90 10.62
N LEU A 38 -3.71 -18.14 11.69
CA LEU A 38 -4.06 -16.73 11.61
C LEU A 38 -2.81 -15.86 11.53
N GLY A 39 -2.93 -14.83 10.70
CA GLY A 39 -1.92 -13.80 10.58
C GLY A 39 -0.78 -14.18 9.63
N ARG A 40 -0.14 -13.16 9.09
CA ARG A 40 1.07 -13.31 8.27
C ARG A 40 1.98 -12.11 8.41
N CYS A 41 3.27 -12.36 8.23
CA CYS A 41 4.32 -11.35 8.26
C CYS A 41 4.92 -11.18 6.87
N ILE A 42 4.75 -10.00 6.29
CA ILE A 42 5.39 -9.57 5.05
C ILE A 42 6.55 -8.67 5.44
N TRP A 43 7.69 -8.83 4.79
CA TRP A 43 8.83 -7.94 4.99
C TRP A 43 9.61 -7.75 3.71
N GLY A 44 10.35 -6.65 3.61
CA GLY A 44 11.16 -6.34 2.45
C GLY A 44 12.32 -5.42 2.76
N LEU A 45 13.35 -5.52 1.93
CA LEU A 45 14.53 -4.68 1.98
C LEU A 45 14.94 -4.32 0.54
N VAL A 46 15.03 -3.03 0.24
CA VAL A 46 15.43 -2.53 -1.08
C VAL A 46 16.83 -3.06 -1.41
N GLY A 47 16.96 -3.69 -2.58
CA GLY A 47 18.19 -4.36 -3.02
C GLY A 47 18.28 -5.84 -2.66
N LEU A 48 17.39 -6.36 -1.82
CA LEU A 48 17.29 -7.79 -1.49
C LEU A 48 16.02 -8.43 -2.07
N GLY A 49 14.87 -7.80 -1.84
CA GLY A 49 13.55 -8.32 -2.23
C GLY A 49 12.53 -8.20 -1.11
N SER A 50 11.33 -8.73 -1.36
CA SER A 50 10.23 -8.82 -0.39
C SER A 50 9.70 -10.25 -0.29
N TYR A 51 9.25 -10.64 0.89
CA TYR A 51 8.91 -12.01 1.27
C TYR A 51 7.66 -12.06 2.15
N GLY A 52 7.08 -13.26 2.29
CA GLY A 52 5.90 -13.49 3.16
C GLY A 52 4.55 -13.34 2.46
N PHE A 53 4.54 -13.26 1.13
CA PHE A 53 3.34 -13.23 0.30
C PHE A 53 3.59 -13.98 -1.02
N THR A 54 2.50 -14.30 -1.72
CA THR A 54 2.54 -14.88 -3.07
C THR A 54 2.15 -13.78 -4.06
N ARG A 55 2.97 -13.60 -5.09
CA ARG A 55 2.68 -12.64 -6.16
C ARG A 55 2.04 -13.35 -7.33
N GLU A 56 0.89 -12.84 -7.75
CA GLU A 56 0.26 -13.22 -9.02
C GLU A 56 0.54 -12.14 -10.09
N VAL A 57 0.34 -12.50 -11.36
CA VAL A 57 0.36 -11.52 -12.45
C VAL A 57 -1.03 -10.88 -12.52
N PRO A 58 -1.13 -9.55 -12.43
CA PRO A 58 -2.41 -8.87 -12.62
C PRO A 58 -3.07 -9.22 -13.96
N PRO A 59 -4.41 -9.25 -14.04
CA PRO A 59 -5.12 -9.59 -15.27
C PRO A 59 -4.72 -8.70 -16.44
N ALA A 60 -4.35 -9.30 -17.57
CA ALA A 60 -4.03 -8.56 -18.78
C ALA A 60 -5.26 -7.80 -19.33
N ASN A 61 -5.03 -6.65 -19.96
CA ASN A 61 -6.07 -5.78 -20.55
C ASN A 61 -7.08 -5.21 -19.55
N GLN A 62 -6.71 -5.11 -18.28
CA GLN A 62 -7.51 -4.42 -17.27
C GLN A 62 -6.69 -3.31 -16.61
N ASN A 63 -7.40 -2.33 -16.07
CA ASN A 63 -6.82 -1.28 -15.23
C ASN A 63 -7.56 -1.26 -13.89
N LEU A 64 -7.12 -2.12 -12.98
CA LEU A 64 -7.70 -2.26 -11.64
C LEU A 64 -7.02 -1.27 -10.69
N ILE A 65 -7.76 -0.31 -10.16
CA ILE A 65 -7.22 0.72 -9.27
C ILE A 65 -7.83 0.58 -7.89
N THR A 66 -6.99 0.47 -6.86
CA THR A 66 -7.47 0.55 -5.47
C THR A 66 -7.43 1.98 -4.96
N THR A 67 -8.40 2.33 -4.11
CA THR A 67 -8.42 3.60 -3.39
C THR A 67 -9.16 3.46 -2.05
N THR A 68 -9.27 4.57 -1.33
CA THR A 68 -9.94 4.65 -0.03
C THR A 68 -11.41 4.25 -0.10
N ARG A 69 -11.84 3.48 0.92
CA ARG A 69 -13.26 3.18 1.16
C ARG A 69 -14.00 4.30 1.91
N SER A 70 -13.35 4.91 2.89
CA SER A 70 -14.02 5.75 3.91
C SER A 70 -13.60 7.22 3.92
N HIS A 71 -12.60 7.59 3.13
CA HIS A 71 -12.05 8.96 3.08
C HIS A 71 -12.02 9.50 1.65
N SER A 72 -13.11 9.32 0.90
CA SER A 72 -13.22 9.80 -0.47
C SER A 72 -13.84 11.18 -0.50
N ASP A 73 -13.30 12.04 -1.36
CA ASP A 73 -13.92 13.31 -1.77
C ASP A 73 -13.95 13.37 -3.30
N TRP A 74 -14.38 14.51 -3.84
CA TRP A 74 -14.48 14.71 -5.28
C TRP A 74 -13.09 14.65 -5.95
N ILE A 75 -12.03 15.16 -5.31
CA ILE A 75 -10.67 15.17 -5.85
C ILE A 75 -10.15 13.74 -5.98
N VAL A 76 -10.33 12.91 -4.95
CA VAL A 76 -9.95 11.49 -4.99
C VAL A 76 -10.69 10.76 -6.11
N THR A 77 -11.99 11.04 -6.26
CA THR A 77 -12.82 10.38 -7.27
C THR A 77 -12.40 10.76 -8.68
N GLU A 78 -12.20 12.05 -8.94
CA GLU A 78 -11.75 12.54 -10.25
C GLU A 78 -10.34 12.08 -10.60
N ALA A 79 -9.42 12.07 -9.62
CA ALA A 79 -8.06 11.57 -9.84
C ALA A 79 -8.07 10.09 -10.25
N VAL A 80 -8.87 9.25 -9.58
CA VAL A 80 -9.02 7.83 -9.94
C VAL A 80 -9.68 7.67 -11.30
N ASN A 81 -10.76 8.40 -11.58
CA ASN A 81 -11.47 8.32 -12.87
C ASN A 81 -10.60 8.78 -14.04
N SER A 82 -9.73 9.78 -13.83
CA SER A 82 -8.78 10.27 -14.84
C SER A 82 -7.73 9.24 -15.24
N CYS A 83 -7.55 8.18 -14.44
CA CYS A 83 -6.71 7.05 -14.78
C CYS A 83 -7.44 6.01 -15.66
N GLU A 84 -8.71 6.23 -16.02
CA GLU A 84 -9.53 5.31 -16.84
C GLU A 84 -9.55 3.87 -16.28
N PRO A 85 -9.99 3.66 -15.02
CA PRO A 85 -10.03 2.34 -14.41
C PRO A 85 -11.10 1.46 -15.07
N THR A 86 -10.77 0.20 -15.32
CA THR A 86 -11.77 -0.83 -15.63
C THR A 86 -12.59 -1.18 -14.40
N GLU A 87 -11.95 -1.18 -13.22
CA GLU A 87 -12.60 -1.42 -11.93
C GLU A 87 -11.91 -0.60 -10.82
N ILE A 88 -12.72 -0.12 -9.87
CA ILE A 88 -12.24 0.61 -8.68
C ILE A 88 -12.46 -0.23 -7.42
N VAL A 89 -11.38 -0.71 -6.82
CA VAL A 89 -11.39 -1.54 -5.60
C VAL A 89 -11.29 -0.66 -4.37
N ARG A 90 -12.41 -0.43 -3.66
CA ARG A 90 -12.47 0.46 -2.49
C ARG A 90 -12.25 -0.28 -1.18
N VAL A 91 -11.05 -0.13 -0.60
CA VAL A 91 -10.68 -0.81 0.65
C VAL A 91 -10.09 0.13 1.71
N GLY A 92 -10.08 -0.34 2.95
CA GLY A 92 -9.49 0.35 4.10
C GLY A 92 -8.01 -0.01 4.28
N GLY A 93 -7.27 0.82 5.02
CA GLY A 93 -5.87 0.55 5.37
C GLY A 93 -4.88 0.91 4.25
N ALA A 94 -3.89 1.74 4.54
CA ALA A 94 -2.84 2.08 3.56
C ALA A 94 -1.95 0.85 3.26
N GLY A 95 -1.51 0.15 4.31
CA GLY A 95 -0.76 -1.11 4.16
C GLY A 95 -1.50 -2.16 3.35
N HIS A 96 -2.79 -2.36 3.62
CA HIS A 96 -3.60 -3.34 2.88
C HIS A 96 -3.73 -3.02 1.38
N LYS A 97 -3.86 -1.73 1.00
CA LYS A 97 -3.85 -1.34 -0.42
C LYS A 97 -2.54 -1.66 -1.13
N VAL A 98 -1.41 -1.53 -0.43
CA VAL A 98 -0.11 -1.96 -0.99
C VAL A 98 0.02 -3.48 -1.01
N LEU A 99 -0.57 -4.22 -0.07
CA LEU A 99 -0.65 -5.68 -0.17
C LEU A 99 -1.37 -6.12 -1.46
N LEU A 100 -2.48 -5.46 -1.82
CA LEU A 100 -3.17 -5.75 -3.09
C LEU A 100 -2.27 -5.53 -4.32
N LEU A 101 -1.39 -4.52 -4.29
CA LEU A 101 -0.42 -4.26 -5.37
C LEU A 101 0.64 -5.36 -5.46
N ILE A 102 1.32 -5.67 -4.34
CA ILE A 102 2.43 -6.64 -4.37
C ILE A 102 1.94 -8.06 -4.67
N GLU A 103 0.69 -8.38 -4.33
CA GLU A 103 0.05 -9.67 -4.64
C GLU A 103 -0.52 -9.73 -6.05
N GLY A 104 -0.52 -8.62 -6.79
CA GLY A 104 -1.02 -8.56 -8.16
C GLY A 104 -2.55 -8.55 -8.28
N LYS A 105 -3.27 -8.20 -7.20
CA LYS A 105 -4.74 -8.09 -7.20
C LYS A 105 -5.24 -6.79 -7.83
N VAL A 106 -4.40 -5.75 -7.84
CA VAL A 106 -4.65 -4.47 -8.51
C VAL A 106 -3.39 -3.98 -9.23
N HIS A 107 -3.56 -3.03 -10.14
CA HIS A 107 -2.47 -2.44 -10.93
C HIS A 107 -1.92 -1.17 -10.31
N ALA A 108 -2.78 -0.35 -9.70
CA ALA A 108 -2.39 0.92 -9.10
C ALA A 108 -3.13 1.19 -7.78
N TYR A 109 -2.50 1.96 -6.89
CA TYR A 109 -3.11 2.58 -5.73
C TYR A 109 -3.08 4.09 -5.94
N VAL A 110 -4.24 4.74 -5.98
CA VAL A 110 -4.36 6.19 -6.18
C VAL A 110 -5.17 6.82 -5.04
N PHE A 111 -4.63 7.85 -4.41
CA PHE A 111 -5.23 8.59 -3.31
C PHE A 111 -4.76 10.05 -3.27
N ALA A 112 -5.44 10.89 -4.06
CA ALA A 112 -5.22 12.33 -4.13
C ALA A 112 -5.76 13.11 -2.92
N SER A 113 -5.38 12.72 -1.69
CA SER A 113 -5.81 13.41 -0.47
C SER A 113 -4.79 13.31 0.67
N LYS A 114 -4.88 14.23 1.62
CA LYS A 114 -3.91 14.44 2.72
C LYS A 114 -4.09 13.48 3.91
N GLY A 115 -4.75 12.35 3.68
CA GLY A 115 -5.16 11.41 4.74
C GLY A 115 -4.00 10.64 5.35
N CYS A 116 -3.06 10.19 4.51
CA CYS A 116 -1.93 9.37 4.91
C CYS A 116 -0.82 10.18 5.58
N LYS A 117 -0.07 9.51 6.44
CA LYS A 117 1.13 10.02 7.11
C LYS A 117 2.32 9.11 6.80
N LYS A 118 3.52 9.54 7.22
CA LYS A 118 4.76 8.82 6.96
C LYS A 118 4.75 7.36 7.47
N TRP A 119 4.11 7.09 8.61
CA TRP A 119 3.97 5.72 9.12
C TRP A 119 3.02 4.85 8.29
N ASP A 120 2.08 5.45 7.55
CA ASP A 120 1.17 4.71 6.67
C ASP A 120 1.87 4.25 5.37
N THR A 121 3.03 4.83 5.04
CA THR A 121 3.68 4.71 3.72
C THR A 121 5.09 4.14 3.79
N CYS A 122 5.86 4.37 4.87
CA CYS A 122 7.27 3.95 4.95
C CYS A 122 7.48 2.44 4.76
N ALA A 123 6.81 1.60 5.57
CA ALA A 123 6.96 0.15 5.44
C ALA A 123 6.39 -0.38 4.12
N PRO A 124 5.17 0.04 3.69
CA PRO A 124 4.62 -0.36 2.40
C PRO A 124 5.48 0.03 1.20
N GLU A 125 6.04 1.24 1.18
CA GLU A 125 6.93 1.71 0.12
C GLU A 125 8.19 0.85 0.02
N ALA A 126 8.87 0.58 1.15
CA ALA A 126 10.06 -0.26 1.13
C ALA A 126 9.77 -1.66 0.57
N VAL A 127 8.64 -2.28 0.97
CA VAL A 127 8.21 -3.59 0.48
C VAL A 127 7.86 -3.57 -1.01
N LEU A 128 7.21 -2.51 -1.50
CA LEU A 128 6.85 -2.35 -2.90
C LEU A 128 8.09 -2.09 -3.78
N CYS A 129 8.96 -1.17 -3.36
CA CYS A 129 10.18 -0.80 -4.09
C CYS A 129 11.18 -1.96 -4.18
N ALA A 130 11.24 -2.82 -3.15
CA ALA A 130 12.10 -3.99 -3.15
C ALA A 130 11.73 -5.04 -4.23
N ILE A 131 10.53 -4.96 -4.84
CA ILE A 131 10.11 -5.80 -5.96
C ILE A 131 9.91 -5.01 -7.27
N GLY A 132 10.51 -3.81 -7.35
CA GLY A 132 10.52 -2.96 -8.56
C GLY A 132 9.28 -2.07 -8.74
N GLY A 133 8.40 -1.97 -7.75
CA GLY A 133 7.33 -0.98 -7.76
C GLY A 133 7.82 0.41 -7.33
N ASN A 134 6.93 1.40 -7.35
CA ASN A 134 7.20 2.76 -6.90
C ASN A 134 6.02 3.30 -6.09
N LEU A 135 6.29 4.16 -5.11
CA LEU A 135 5.29 4.90 -4.36
C LEU A 135 5.74 6.36 -4.27
N THR A 136 4.91 7.28 -4.75
CA THR A 136 5.21 8.72 -4.81
C THR A 136 4.04 9.51 -4.27
N ASP A 137 4.15 10.84 -4.25
CA ASP A 137 2.95 11.69 -4.22
C ASP A 137 2.29 11.80 -5.62
N MET A 138 1.15 12.49 -5.70
CA MET A 138 0.40 12.68 -6.96
C MET A 138 1.16 13.50 -8.02
N LEU A 139 2.25 14.16 -7.66
CA LEU A 139 3.11 14.92 -8.58
C LEU A 139 4.35 14.13 -8.99
N GLY A 140 4.50 12.89 -8.53
CA GLY A 140 5.64 12.02 -8.80
C GLY A 140 6.86 12.28 -7.91
N ASN A 141 6.74 13.10 -6.86
CA ASN A 141 7.84 13.31 -5.93
C ASN A 141 7.98 12.12 -4.97
N GLN A 142 9.22 11.81 -4.64
CA GLN A 142 9.54 10.79 -3.63
C GLN A 142 9.03 11.21 -2.25
N ILE A 143 8.50 10.26 -1.48
CA ILE A 143 8.09 10.54 -0.10
C ILE A 143 9.33 10.50 0.79
N LEU A 144 9.55 11.58 1.55
CA LEU A 144 10.71 11.70 2.45
C LEU A 144 10.37 11.28 3.89
N TYR A 145 11.32 10.64 4.56
CA TYR A 145 11.17 10.02 5.89
C TYR A 145 12.21 10.47 6.93
N HIS A 146 12.93 11.57 6.69
CA HIS A 146 13.88 12.10 7.67
C HIS A 146 13.15 12.60 8.93
N SER A 147 13.87 12.68 10.06
CA SER A 147 13.28 12.95 11.39
C SER A 147 12.51 14.28 11.50
N SER A 148 12.91 15.29 10.72
CA SER A 148 12.29 16.62 10.68
C SER A 148 11.19 16.79 9.62
N VAL A 149 10.87 15.74 8.85
CA VAL A 149 9.88 15.86 7.76
C VAL A 149 8.48 16.10 8.31
N GLN A 150 7.65 16.81 7.53
CA GLN A 150 6.23 16.91 7.84
C GLN A 150 5.61 15.50 7.86
N ARG A 151 5.00 15.13 8.99
CA ARG A 151 4.41 13.79 9.18
C ARG A 151 3.28 13.48 8.22
N ARG A 152 2.53 14.48 7.75
CA ARG A 152 1.42 14.32 6.80
C ARG A 152 1.95 14.22 5.37
N ASN A 153 1.36 13.35 4.56
CA ASN A 153 1.60 13.28 3.12
C ASN A 153 0.65 14.26 2.43
N ALA A 154 1.11 15.50 2.25
CA ALA A 154 0.25 16.57 1.75
C ALA A 154 -0.07 16.45 0.24
N GLY A 155 0.75 15.72 -0.51
CA GLY A 155 0.59 15.49 -1.95
C GLY A 155 -0.20 14.23 -2.31
N GLY A 156 -0.77 13.51 -1.33
CA GLY A 156 -1.42 12.23 -1.57
C GLY A 156 -0.43 11.08 -1.76
N VAL A 157 -0.93 9.98 -2.31
CA VAL A 157 -0.19 8.79 -2.76
C VAL A 157 -0.79 8.33 -4.10
#